data_AF-A0ABD6FL84-F1
#
_entry.id   AF-A0ABD6FL84-F1
#
_cell.length_a   1.000
_cell.length_b   1.000
_cell.length_c   1.000
_cell.angle_alpha   90.00
_cell.angle_beta   90.00
_cell.angle_gamma   90.00
#
_symmetry.space_group_name_H-M   'P 1'
#
loop_
_entity.id
_entity.type
_entity.pdbx_description
1 polymer ?
#
loop_
_entity_poly.entity_id
_entity_poly.type
_entity_poly.pdbx_seq_one_letter_code
_entity_poly.pdbx_strand_id
1 'polypeptide(L)'
;MSLEGTRRVIPTWTDPLAAKASRPIGGPLGRHAAVGTHWFFSPLRVALLLAVVALMFGWFGKAACIQQLEREDGTLGLDWRSGRPYVAMCYSDIVPLYGAERLNRDDFFVYRDGWLELSTPGGSQASLTLLADGADTYRIAGTDGPVTALDAAGEMFQLQPGERIQVLPDDQLRLPGGRTVSLSPGDELRFMEYPPLTGLFQWVNAQLTDLWLSGADAGFLPGAIPVAVYFNISALFLAFAWLTTVWAVAQTARRRPWDAVLVAISPLVLVHAYTSFDALATAATAAAILAWSRRRPMLAGVLIGVGLA
;
A
#
# COMPACT_ATOMS: atom_id res chain seq x y z
N MET A 1 -18.95 24.64 -20.12
CA MET A 1 -19.90 24.35 -21.21
C MET A 1 -21.01 23.46 -20.64
N SER A 2 -22.12 24.09 -20.23
CA SER A 2 -23.25 23.44 -19.57
C SER A 2 -24.03 22.62 -20.59
N LEU A 3 -24.12 21.31 -20.42
CA LEU A 3 -25.12 20.52 -21.13
C LEU A 3 -26.49 21.01 -20.64
N GLU A 4 -27.38 21.41 -21.55
CA GLU A 4 -28.76 21.81 -21.24
C GLU A 4 -29.42 20.79 -20.29
N GLY A 5 -30.18 21.30 -19.31
CA GLY A 5 -30.75 20.52 -18.21
C GLY A 5 -31.60 19.31 -18.63
N THR A 6 -31.99 19.22 -19.89
CA THR A 6 -32.76 18.11 -20.50
C THR A 6 -31.97 16.81 -20.74
N ARG A 7 -30.63 16.79 -20.64
CA ARG A 7 -29.83 15.55 -20.85
C ARG A 7 -29.26 14.89 -19.61
N ARG A 8 -29.39 15.50 -18.42
CA ARG A 8 -28.84 14.97 -17.16
C ARG A 8 -29.87 14.04 -16.50
N VAL A 9 -29.45 12.83 -16.17
CA VAL A 9 -30.33 11.88 -15.47
C VAL A 9 -30.40 12.28 -13.99
N ILE A 10 -31.62 12.35 -13.46
CA ILE A 10 -31.89 12.71 -12.07
C ILE A 10 -32.18 11.40 -11.31
N PRO A 11 -31.31 10.97 -10.39
CA PRO A 11 -31.43 9.67 -9.74
C PRO A 11 -32.78 9.45 -9.05
N THR A 12 -33.31 10.47 -8.37
CA THR A 12 -34.59 10.38 -7.66
C THR A 12 -35.81 10.17 -8.56
N TRP A 13 -35.68 10.35 -9.88
CA TRP A 13 -36.76 10.11 -10.85
C TRP A 13 -36.63 8.75 -11.54
N THR A 14 -35.41 8.24 -11.67
CA THR A 14 -35.13 7.00 -12.42
C THR A 14 -34.85 5.80 -11.55
N ASP A 15 -34.45 5.99 -10.28
CA ASP A 15 -34.03 4.93 -9.37
C ASP A 15 -34.94 4.89 -8.11
N PRO A 16 -35.63 3.75 -7.84
CA PRO A 16 -36.47 3.56 -6.65
C PRO A 16 -35.70 3.70 -5.33
N LEU A 17 -34.44 3.29 -5.27
CA LEU A 17 -33.58 3.40 -4.09
C LEU A 17 -33.31 4.87 -3.79
N ALA A 18 -32.88 5.64 -4.79
CA ALA A 18 -32.63 7.07 -4.64
C ALA A 18 -33.91 7.84 -4.28
N ALA A 19 -35.04 7.48 -4.89
CA ALA A 19 -36.33 8.08 -4.55
C ALA A 19 -36.71 7.83 -3.08
N LYS A 20 -36.55 6.60 -2.57
CA LYS A 20 -36.81 6.28 -1.16
C LYS A 20 -35.83 6.97 -0.21
N ALA A 21 -34.53 6.94 -0.52
CA ALA A 21 -33.48 7.54 0.30
C ALA A 21 -33.62 9.06 0.42
N SER A 22 -34.21 9.73 -0.58
CA SER A 22 -34.44 11.18 -0.56
C SER A 22 -35.58 11.65 0.35
N ARG A 23 -36.54 10.77 0.70
CA ARG A 23 -37.73 11.12 1.51
C ARG A 23 -37.45 11.81 2.84
N PRO A 24 -36.50 11.34 3.69
CA PRO A 24 -36.21 12.01 4.96
C PRO A 24 -35.63 13.42 4.80
N ILE A 25 -35.11 13.78 3.62
CA ILE A 25 -34.41 15.04 3.36
C ILE A 25 -35.22 15.98 2.45
N GLY A 26 -36.52 15.73 2.29
CA GLY A 26 -37.42 16.56 1.48
C GLY A 26 -38.02 15.87 0.25
N GLY A 27 -37.66 14.61 -0.02
CA GLY A 27 -38.23 13.81 -1.10
C GLY A 27 -37.56 13.99 -2.46
N PRO A 28 -38.15 13.37 -3.51
CA PRO A 28 -37.61 13.43 -4.86
C PRO A 28 -37.49 14.87 -5.37
N LEU A 29 -36.48 15.11 -6.21
CA LEU A 29 -36.23 16.42 -6.78
C LEU A 29 -37.50 17.00 -7.46
N GLY A 30 -37.88 18.23 -7.11
CA GLY A 30 -39.02 18.90 -7.72
C GLY A 30 -38.81 19.23 -9.20
N ARG A 31 -39.89 19.26 -9.99
CA ARG A 31 -39.88 19.57 -11.43
C ARG A 31 -39.25 20.93 -11.77
N HIS A 32 -39.26 21.87 -10.82
CA HIS A 32 -38.71 23.23 -10.95
C HIS A 32 -37.40 23.44 -10.19
N ALA A 33 -36.80 22.38 -9.64
CA ALA A 33 -35.54 22.51 -8.90
C ALA A 33 -34.41 22.93 -9.85
N ALA A 34 -33.69 24.00 -9.49
CA ALA A 34 -32.52 24.44 -10.22
C ALA A 34 -31.32 23.53 -9.88
N VAL A 35 -31.01 22.57 -10.76
CA VAL A 35 -29.90 21.64 -10.58
C VAL A 35 -28.64 22.18 -11.24
N GLY A 36 -27.55 22.27 -10.48
CA GLY A 36 -26.24 22.70 -11.01
C GLY A 36 -26.03 24.21 -11.09
N THR A 37 -26.92 25.00 -10.49
CA THR A 37 -26.78 26.46 -10.33
C THR A 37 -25.95 26.85 -9.11
N HIS A 38 -25.70 25.92 -8.17
CA HIS A 38 -24.86 26.21 -7.01
C HIS A 38 -23.40 26.41 -7.42
N TRP A 39 -22.87 27.61 -7.20
CA TRP A 39 -21.54 28.03 -7.67
C TRP A 39 -20.40 27.17 -7.10
N PHE A 40 -20.55 26.67 -5.86
CA PHE A 40 -19.52 25.86 -5.20
C PHE A 40 -19.77 24.34 -5.24
N PHE A 41 -21.03 23.88 -5.18
CA PHE A 41 -21.34 22.46 -4.97
C PHE A 41 -21.70 21.81 -6.29
N SER A 42 -20.67 21.55 -7.10
CA SER A 42 -20.82 20.68 -8.27
C SER A 42 -20.96 19.22 -7.83
N PRO A 43 -21.65 18.36 -8.60
CA PRO A 43 -21.76 16.93 -8.27
C PRO A 43 -20.41 16.25 -8.05
N LEU A 44 -19.39 16.66 -8.80
CA LEU A 44 -18.02 16.16 -8.63
C LEU A 44 -17.44 16.54 -7.27
N ARG A 45 -17.59 17.80 -6.83
CA ARG A 45 -17.08 18.26 -5.53
C ARG A 45 -17.79 17.56 -4.38
N VAL A 46 -19.10 17.30 -4.52
CA VAL A 46 -19.86 16.53 -3.53
C VAL A 46 -19.37 15.08 -3.48
N ALA A 47 -19.18 14.42 -4.62
CA ALA A 47 -18.65 13.05 -4.66
C ALA A 47 -17.24 12.95 -4.06
N LEU A 48 -16.35 13.91 -4.36
CA LEU A 48 -15.01 13.97 -3.78
C LEU A 48 -15.05 14.25 -2.28
N LEU A 49 -15.93 15.14 -1.82
CA LEU A 49 -16.10 15.41 -0.39
C LEU A 49 -16.57 14.14 0.35
N LEU A 50 -17.54 13.42 -0.20
CA LEU A 50 -18.00 12.15 0.36
C LEU A 50 -16.90 11.09 0.37
N ALA A 51 -16.07 11.05 -0.68
CA ALA A 51 -14.90 10.17 -0.72
C ALA A 51 -13.88 10.52 0.38
N VAL A 52 -13.58 11.80 0.59
CA VAL A 52 -12.71 12.26 1.69
C VAL A 52 -13.28 11.82 3.04
N VAL A 53 -14.58 11.99 3.26
CA VAL A 53 -15.22 11.56 4.51
C VAL A 53 -15.09 10.05 4.70
N ALA A 54 -15.35 9.24 3.66
CA ALA A 54 -15.18 7.79 3.73
C ALA A 54 -13.71 7.40 4.02
N LEU A 55 -12.76 8.03 3.32
CA LEU A 55 -11.33 7.85 3.53
C LEU A 55 -10.90 8.27 4.95
N MET A 56 -11.51 9.30 5.54
CA MET A 56 -11.24 9.67 6.93
C MET A 56 -11.71 8.57 7.89
N PHE A 57 -12.93 8.03 7.70
CA PHE A 57 -13.42 6.93 8.53
C PHE A 57 -12.53 5.68 8.42
N GLY A 58 -12.11 5.33 7.19
CA GLY A 58 -11.18 4.22 6.97
C GLY A 58 -9.85 4.45 7.69
N TRP A 59 -9.30 5.67 7.60
CA TRP A 59 -8.02 6.00 8.25
C TRP A 59 -8.14 5.95 9.77
N PHE A 60 -9.18 6.56 10.36
CA PHE A 60 -9.41 6.50 11.81
C PHE A 60 -9.61 5.06 12.31
N GLY A 61 -10.29 4.21 11.52
CA GLY A 61 -10.45 2.80 11.83
C GLY A 61 -9.13 2.04 11.90
N LYS A 62 -8.19 2.32 10.98
CA LYS A 62 -6.84 1.71 11.01
C LYS A 62 -5.95 2.34 12.09
N ALA A 63 -5.95 3.66 12.19
CA ALA A 63 -5.10 4.43 13.10
C ALA A 63 -5.34 4.07 14.57
N ALA A 64 -6.58 3.68 14.94
CA ALA A 64 -6.92 3.25 16.29
C ALA A 64 -6.03 2.10 16.81
N CYS A 65 -5.52 1.25 15.91
CA CYS A 65 -4.71 0.08 16.27
C CYS A 65 -3.20 0.30 16.13
N ILE A 66 -2.76 1.46 15.65
CA ILE A 66 -1.34 1.83 15.59
C ILE A 66 -0.95 2.41 16.96
N GLN A 67 -1.13 1.61 18.01
CA GLN A 67 -0.77 1.95 19.38
C GLN A 67 0.66 1.52 19.67
N GLN A 68 1.38 2.39 20.35
CA GLN A 68 2.75 2.14 20.80
C GLN A 68 2.72 1.37 22.12
N LEU A 69 3.58 0.37 22.23
CA LEU A 69 3.85 -0.31 23.47
C LEU A 69 5.36 -0.41 23.65
N GLU A 70 5.84 -0.07 24.84
CA GLU A 70 7.21 -0.34 25.23
C GLU A 70 7.39 -1.85 25.41
N ARG A 71 8.36 -2.41 24.71
CA ARG A 71 8.74 -3.82 24.80
C ARG A 71 9.72 -4.01 25.96
N GLU A 72 9.92 -5.26 26.38
CA GLU A 72 10.81 -5.61 27.51
C GLU A 72 12.27 -5.16 27.33
N ASP A 73 12.67 -4.85 26.10
CA ASP A 73 13.98 -4.31 25.71
C ASP A 73 14.05 -2.76 25.74
N GLY A 74 12.99 -2.07 26.19
CA GLY A 74 12.91 -0.61 26.23
C GLY A 74 12.65 0.04 24.87
N THR A 75 12.42 -0.74 23.82
CA THR A 75 12.09 -0.23 22.49
C THR A 75 10.59 -0.02 22.33
N LEU A 76 10.19 1.05 21.64
CA LEU A 76 8.78 1.30 21.31
C LEU A 76 8.39 0.48 20.08
N GLY A 77 7.52 -0.52 20.28
CA GLY A 77 6.97 -1.37 19.22
C GLY A 77 5.46 -1.17 19.04
N LEU A 78 4.92 -1.80 18.01
CA LEU A 78 3.47 -1.88 17.81
C LEU A 78 2.84 -2.95 18.73
N ASP A 79 1.66 -2.66 19.28
CA ASP A 79 0.93 -3.62 20.11
C ASP A 79 0.20 -4.69 19.29
N TRP A 80 0.88 -5.82 19.04
CA TRP A 80 0.32 -7.01 18.37
C TRP A 80 -0.27 -8.05 19.34
N ARG A 81 -0.34 -7.76 20.65
CA ARG A 81 -0.79 -8.74 21.63
C ARG A 81 -2.20 -9.26 21.31
N SER A 82 -2.41 -10.56 21.52
CA SER A 82 -3.70 -11.24 21.30
C SER A 82 -4.27 -11.10 19.88
N GLY A 83 -3.42 -10.84 18.87
CA GLY A 83 -3.89 -10.64 17.50
C GLY A 83 -4.80 -9.42 17.35
N ARG A 84 -4.59 -8.39 18.18
CA ARG A 84 -5.39 -7.16 18.24
C ARG A 84 -5.79 -6.58 16.87
N PRO A 85 -4.87 -6.44 15.89
CA PRO A 85 -5.25 -5.90 14.59
C PRO A 85 -6.34 -6.71 13.88
N TYR A 86 -6.37 -8.03 14.08
CA TYR A 86 -7.35 -8.93 13.50
C TYR A 86 -8.67 -8.91 14.27
N VAL A 87 -8.61 -9.00 15.61
CA VAL A 87 -9.82 -9.03 16.46
C VAL A 87 -10.56 -7.69 16.41
N ALA A 88 -9.85 -6.57 16.32
CA ALA A 88 -10.41 -5.24 16.21
C ALA A 88 -10.69 -4.79 14.76
N MET A 89 -10.52 -5.67 13.76
CA MET A 89 -10.83 -5.42 12.34
C MET A 89 -10.12 -4.19 11.74
N CYS A 90 -8.93 -3.88 12.24
CA CYS A 90 -8.13 -2.70 11.88
C CYS A 90 -6.80 -3.06 11.20
N TYR A 91 -6.63 -4.33 10.83
CA TYR A 91 -5.46 -4.83 10.12
C TYR A 91 -5.21 -4.09 8.79
N SER A 92 -3.94 -3.85 8.48
CA SER A 92 -3.45 -3.24 7.24
C SER A 92 -2.11 -3.88 6.91
N ASP A 93 -1.92 -4.35 5.67
CA ASP A 93 -0.67 -4.96 5.20
C ASP A 93 0.46 -3.92 5.12
N ILE A 94 0.12 -2.64 4.93
CA ILE A 94 1.07 -1.52 4.85
C ILE A 94 1.98 -1.48 6.09
N VAL A 95 1.43 -1.79 7.26
CA VAL A 95 2.13 -1.74 8.55
C VAL A 95 3.21 -2.84 8.68
N PRO A 96 2.88 -4.15 8.57
CA PRO A 96 3.87 -5.21 8.66
C PRO A 96 4.86 -5.23 7.48
N LEU A 97 4.43 -4.83 6.27
CA LEU A 97 5.30 -4.81 5.07
C LEU A 97 6.52 -3.90 5.25
N TYR A 98 6.39 -2.81 6.02
CA TYR A 98 7.53 -1.91 6.28
C TYR A 98 8.75 -2.64 6.86
N GLY A 99 8.53 -3.59 7.78
CA GLY A 99 9.62 -4.39 8.36
C GLY A 99 9.89 -5.68 7.59
N ALA A 100 8.84 -6.36 7.12
CA ALA A 100 8.95 -7.65 6.45
C ALA A 100 9.77 -7.55 5.15
N GLU A 101 9.54 -6.49 4.38
CA GLU A 101 10.19 -6.22 3.08
C GLU A 101 11.52 -5.44 3.21
N ARG A 102 12.07 -5.32 4.43
CA ARG A 102 13.31 -4.58 4.74
C ARG A 102 13.30 -3.10 4.40
N LEU A 103 12.13 -2.51 4.21
CA LEU A 103 11.96 -1.08 3.93
C LEU A 103 12.33 -0.19 5.12
N ASN A 104 12.46 -0.75 6.31
CA ASN A 104 12.91 -0.06 7.51
C ASN A 104 14.43 0.18 7.56
N ARG A 105 15.18 -0.21 6.52
CA ARG A 105 16.63 -0.01 6.40
C ARG A 105 16.94 1.03 5.34
N ASP A 106 17.93 1.88 5.65
CA ASP A 106 18.41 2.95 4.77
C ASP A 106 19.33 2.45 3.63
N ASP A 107 19.98 1.31 3.83
CA ASP A 107 20.91 0.68 2.89
C ASP A 107 20.24 -0.23 1.84
N PHE A 108 18.93 -0.45 1.95
CA PHE A 108 18.17 -1.40 1.13
C PHE A 108 17.53 -0.76 -0.11
N PHE A 109 17.67 -1.42 -1.26
CA PHE A 109 17.03 -1.03 -2.52
C PHE A 109 16.25 -2.20 -3.13
N VAL A 110 14.99 -1.94 -3.46
CA VAL A 110 14.02 -2.95 -3.92
C VAL A 110 14.44 -3.60 -5.24
N TYR A 111 14.20 -4.91 -5.37
CA TYR A 111 14.55 -5.79 -6.51
C TYR A 111 16.04 -5.96 -6.80
N ARG A 112 16.89 -5.12 -6.23
CA ARG A 112 18.35 -5.32 -6.23
C ARG A 112 18.75 -6.17 -5.04
N ASP A 113 18.27 -5.78 -3.87
CA ASP A 113 18.57 -6.41 -2.60
C ASP A 113 17.44 -7.36 -2.19
N GLY A 114 17.75 -8.33 -1.34
CA GLY A 114 16.82 -9.38 -0.93
C GLY A 114 17.08 -9.84 0.50
N TRP A 115 16.47 -10.94 0.90
CA TRP A 115 16.75 -11.58 2.18
C TRP A 115 16.65 -13.10 2.08
N LEU A 116 17.44 -13.79 2.89
CA LEU A 116 17.36 -15.24 3.05
C LEU A 116 16.51 -15.56 4.27
N GLU A 117 15.58 -16.49 4.11
CA GLU A 117 14.92 -17.18 5.22
C GLU A 117 15.58 -18.54 5.40
N LEU A 118 16.18 -18.75 6.56
CA LEU A 118 16.98 -19.94 6.86
C LEU A 118 16.45 -20.67 8.08
N SER A 119 16.41 -21.99 7.99
CA SER A 119 16.04 -22.89 9.07
C SER A 119 17.22 -23.06 10.01
N THR A 120 16.98 -22.82 11.30
CA THR A 120 18.00 -22.96 12.34
C THR A 120 17.90 -24.34 13.01
N PRO A 121 18.99 -24.85 13.61
CA PRO A 121 19.00 -26.15 14.31
C PRO A 121 17.94 -26.32 15.41
N GLY A 122 17.42 -25.22 15.96
CA GLY A 122 16.37 -25.22 16.98
C GLY A 122 14.93 -25.25 16.43
N GLY A 123 14.75 -25.34 15.10
CA GLY A 123 13.45 -25.32 14.45
C GLY A 123 12.83 -23.92 14.29
N SER A 124 13.54 -22.87 14.71
CA SER A 124 13.17 -21.47 14.40
C SER A 124 13.68 -21.05 13.02
N GLN A 125 13.07 -20.04 12.42
CA GLN A 125 13.57 -19.40 11.21
C GLN A 125 14.38 -18.14 11.55
N ALA A 126 15.49 -17.96 10.86
CA ALA A 126 16.29 -16.74 10.90
C ALA A 126 16.21 -16.04 9.55
N SER A 127 16.06 -14.71 9.56
CA SER A 127 16.03 -13.93 8.32
C SER A 127 17.27 -13.04 8.20
N LEU A 128 18.02 -13.16 7.11
CA LEU A 128 19.22 -12.38 6.85
C LEU A 128 19.02 -11.46 5.65
N THR A 129 19.26 -10.17 5.82
CA THR A 129 19.20 -9.22 4.69
C THR A 129 20.47 -9.31 3.85
N LEU A 130 20.31 -9.26 2.54
CA LEU A 130 21.36 -9.37 1.54
C LEU A 130 21.40 -8.13 0.66
N LEU A 131 22.55 -7.49 0.58
CA LEU A 131 22.79 -6.32 -0.26
C LEU A 131 23.59 -6.73 -1.49
N ALA A 132 23.14 -6.37 -2.69
CA ALA A 132 23.86 -6.74 -3.90
C ALA A 132 25.22 -6.04 -3.99
N ASP A 133 26.26 -6.80 -4.30
CA ASP A 133 27.66 -6.36 -4.49
C ASP A 133 28.23 -6.79 -5.86
N GLY A 134 27.39 -7.42 -6.69
CA GLY A 134 27.69 -7.92 -8.03
C GLY A 134 26.44 -8.51 -8.69
N ALA A 135 26.59 -9.18 -9.84
CA ALA A 135 25.44 -9.79 -10.53
C ALA A 135 24.77 -10.90 -9.70
N ASP A 136 25.59 -11.82 -9.17
CA ASP A 136 25.12 -12.95 -8.35
C ASP A 136 25.78 -12.96 -6.96
N THR A 137 26.42 -11.86 -6.56
CA THR A 137 27.17 -11.74 -5.30
C THR A 137 26.47 -10.77 -4.37
N TYR A 138 26.26 -11.23 -3.14
CA TYR A 138 25.56 -10.48 -2.11
C TYR A 138 26.43 -10.38 -0.86
N ARG A 139 26.36 -9.23 -0.20
CA ARG A 139 26.96 -9.00 1.11
C ARG A 139 25.87 -9.09 2.18
N ILE A 140 26.15 -9.83 3.25
CA ILE A 140 25.21 -9.98 4.36
C ILE A 140 25.15 -8.66 5.15
N ALA A 141 23.96 -8.07 5.26
CA ALA A 141 23.75 -6.84 6.01
C ALA A 141 23.80 -7.09 7.52
N GLY A 142 24.26 -6.10 8.29
CA GLY A 142 24.56 -6.21 9.72
C GLY A 142 23.46 -6.89 10.54
N THR A 143 23.74 -8.10 11.03
CA THR A 143 22.98 -8.84 12.04
C THR A 143 23.64 -8.67 13.42
N ASP A 144 22.88 -8.88 14.50
CA ASP A 144 23.39 -8.81 15.89
C ASP A 144 24.39 -9.93 16.25
N GLY A 145 24.73 -10.80 15.30
CA GLY A 145 25.67 -11.91 15.47
C GLY A 145 25.69 -12.87 14.28
N PRO A 146 26.57 -13.89 14.32
CA PRO A 146 26.61 -14.93 13.30
C PRO A 146 25.32 -15.77 13.34
N VAL A 147 24.73 -16.02 12.19
CA VAL A 147 23.53 -16.87 12.07
C VAL A 147 23.98 -18.28 11.71
N THR A 148 23.53 -19.27 12.50
CA THR A 148 23.76 -20.69 12.21
C THR A 148 22.52 -21.27 11.55
N ALA A 149 22.68 -21.84 10.37
CA ALA A 149 21.61 -22.44 9.56
C ALA A 149 21.94 -23.90 9.22
N LEU A 150 20.92 -24.63 8.81
CA LEU A 150 21.03 -26.01 8.34
C LEU A 150 21.02 -26.05 6.81
N ASP A 151 21.87 -26.89 6.23
CA ASP A 151 21.81 -27.22 4.82
C ASP A 151 20.83 -28.37 4.53
N ALA A 152 20.62 -28.67 3.24
CA ALA A 152 19.74 -29.75 2.80
C ALA A 152 20.15 -31.15 3.33
N ALA A 153 21.41 -31.35 3.72
CA ALA A 153 21.92 -32.57 4.31
C ALA A 153 21.82 -32.58 5.85
N GLY A 154 21.35 -31.47 6.46
CA GLY A 154 21.28 -31.27 7.90
C GLY A 154 22.62 -30.87 8.53
N GLU A 155 23.64 -30.51 7.73
CA GLU A 155 24.89 -29.97 8.24
C GLU A 155 24.74 -28.49 8.59
N MET A 156 25.39 -28.09 9.68
CA MET A 156 25.39 -26.71 10.12
C MET A 156 26.39 -25.88 9.33
N PHE A 157 25.97 -24.69 8.92
CA PHE A 157 26.85 -23.64 8.41
C PHE A 157 26.57 -22.32 9.12
N GLN A 158 27.57 -21.44 9.15
CA GLN A 158 27.46 -20.13 9.77
C GLN A 158 27.67 -19.04 8.74
N LEU A 159 26.89 -17.98 8.88
CA LEU A 159 26.94 -16.78 8.08
C LEU A 159 27.25 -15.59 8.99
N GLN A 160 28.32 -14.86 8.68
CA GLN A 160 28.71 -13.68 9.45
C GLN A 160 28.27 -12.38 8.75
N PRO A 161 27.92 -11.34 9.51
CA PRO A 161 27.65 -10.03 8.92
C PRO A 161 28.87 -9.51 8.15
N GLY A 162 28.62 -8.95 6.96
CA GLY A 162 29.65 -8.44 6.06
C GLY A 162 30.31 -9.48 5.17
N GLU A 163 30.05 -10.78 5.35
CA GLU A 163 30.52 -11.82 4.43
C GLU A 163 29.87 -11.69 3.05
N ARG A 164 30.63 -12.09 2.03
CA ARG A 164 30.16 -12.16 0.65
C ARG A 164 29.77 -13.59 0.31
N ILE A 165 28.53 -13.76 -0.11
CA ILE A 165 28.00 -15.03 -0.60
C ILE A 165 27.67 -14.88 -2.08
N GLN A 166 27.81 -15.97 -2.83
CA GLN A 166 27.37 -16.04 -4.21
C GLN A 166 26.16 -16.96 -4.30
N VAL A 167 25.08 -16.48 -4.91
CA VAL A 167 23.87 -17.28 -5.16
C VAL A 167 24.08 -18.06 -6.45
N LEU A 168 23.89 -19.37 -6.39
CA LEU A 168 23.99 -20.30 -7.51
C LEU A 168 22.59 -20.80 -7.91
N PRO A 169 22.41 -21.28 -9.15
CA PRO A 169 21.21 -22.00 -9.54
C PRO A 169 20.93 -23.20 -8.62
N ASP A 170 19.67 -23.66 -8.59
CA ASP A 170 19.20 -24.81 -7.80
C ASP A 170 19.31 -24.61 -6.27
N ASP A 171 18.96 -23.41 -5.78
CA ASP A 171 18.91 -23.07 -4.36
C ASP A 171 20.22 -23.35 -3.61
N GLN A 172 21.35 -23.04 -4.25
CA GLN A 172 22.68 -23.22 -3.70
C GLN A 172 23.33 -21.88 -3.36
N LEU A 173 24.06 -21.85 -2.25
CA LEU A 173 24.87 -20.73 -1.84
C LEU A 173 26.34 -21.14 -1.81
N ARG A 174 27.19 -20.31 -2.40
CA ARG A 174 28.64 -20.44 -2.26
C ARG A 174 29.13 -19.47 -1.20
N LEU A 175 29.67 -20.05 -0.14
CA LEU A 175 30.18 -19.36 1.04
C LEU A 175 31.58 -18.77 0.80
N PRO A 176 32.01 -17.81 1.64
CA PRO A 176 33.41 -17.41 1.73
C PRO A 176 34.30 -18.65 1.96
N GLY A 177 35.32 -18.84 1.12
CA GLY A 177 36.16 -20.05 1.14
C GLY A 177 35.77 -21.11 0.11
N GLY A 178 34.70 -20.89 -0.66
CA GLY A 178 34.38 -21.67 -1.86
C GLY A 178 33.56 -22.93 -1.61
N ARG A 179 33.15 -23.22 -0.37
CA ARG A 179 32.19 -24.28 -0.03
C ARG A 179 30.81 -23.92 -0.59
N THR A 180 30.19 -24.86 -1.29
CA THR A 180 28.81 -24.73 -1.77
C THR A 180 27.88 -25.48 -0.83
N VAL A 181 26.75 -24.87 -0.52
CA VAL A 181 25.73 -25.37 0.42
C VAL A 181 24.37 -25.31 -0.27
N SER A 182 23.62 -26.40 -0.22
CA SER A 182 22.24 -26.44 -0.71
C SER A 182 21.29 -26.01 0.40
N LEU A 183 20.34 -25.13 0.10
CA LEU A 183 19.35 -24.64 1.06
C LEU A 183 18.42 -25.78 1.53
N SER A 184 18.05 -25.74 2.81
CA SER A 184 17.09 -26.69 3.37
C SER A 184 15.71 -26.53 2.72
N PRO A 185 14.86 -27.59 2.70
CA PRO A 185 13.49 -27.45 2.23
C PRO A 185 12.72 -26.41 3.06
N GLY A 186 12.28 -25.33 2.39
CA GLY A 186 11.61 -24.18 3.03
C GLY A 186 12.52 -22.97 3.26
N ASP A 187 13.82 -23.11 3.04
CA ASP A 187 14.75 -21.99 3.01
C ASP A 187 14.79 -21.41 1.61
N GLU A 188 14.63 -20.10 1.48
CA GLU A 188 14.61 -19.45 0.18
C GLU A 188 15.18 -18.04 0.20
N LEU A 189 15.68 -17.63 -0.96
CA LEU A 189 16.04 -16.26 -1.25
C LEU A 189 14.79 -15.50 -1.70
N ARG A 190 14.37 -14.54 -0.88
CA ARG A 190 13.24 -13.67 -1.19
C ARG A 190 13.70 -12.31 -1.69
N PHE A 191 12.86 -11.76 -2.56
CA PHE A 191 12.88 -10.38 -3.01
C PHE A 191 11.48 -9.79 -2.81
N MET A 192 11.36 -8.48 -3.01
CA MET A 192 10.07 -7.79 -2.99
C MET A 192 9.02 -8.53 -3.83
N GLU A 193 7.95 -8.95 -3.16
CA GLU A 193 6.90 -9.78 -3.77
C GLU A 193 5.91 -8.96 -4.62
N TYR A 194 5.85 -7.65 -4.39
CA TYR A 194 4.95 -6.76 -5.12
C TYR A 194 5.41 -6.49 -6.56
N PRO A 195 4.50 -6.10 -7.46
CA PRO A 195 4.85 -5.61 -8.79
C PRO A 195 5.82 -4.41 -8.76
N PRO A 196 6.72 -4.27 -9.75
CA PRO A 196 7.84 -3.31 -9.75
C PRO A 196 7.52 -1.87 -9.33
N LEU A 197 6.46 -1.26 -9.87
CA LEU A 197 6.06 0.10 -9.54
C LEU A 197 5.42 0.18 -8.15
N THR A 198 4.68 -0.86 -7.75
CA THR A 198 4.11 -0.92 -6.40
C THR A 198 5.21 -1.09 -5.35
N GLY A 199 6.20 -1.97 -5.57
CA GLY A 199 7.36 -2.12 -4.69
C GLY A 199 8.21 -0.84 -4.65
N LEU A 200 8.44 -0.19 -5.80
CA LEU A 200 9.13 1.10 -5.85
C LEU A 200 8.36 2.19 -5.09
N PHE A 201 7.03 2.21 -5.19
CA PHE A 201 6.19 3.13 -4.42
C PHE A 201 6.35 2.90 -2.91
N GLN A 202 6.38 1.64 -2.46
CA GLN A 202 6.62 1.31 -1.05
C GLN A 202 7.98 1.83 -0.58
N TRP A 203 9.04 1.62 -1.38
CA TRP A 203 10.37 2.15 -1.08
C TRP A 203 10.46 3.66 -1.06
N VAL A 204 9.84 4.36 -2.00
CA VAL A 204 9.79 5.82 -1.99
C VAL A 204 9.12 6.32 -0.70
N ASN A 205 8.03 5.68 -0.25
CA ASN A 205 7.39 6.04 1.01
C ASN A 205 8.29 5.77 2.22
N ALA A 206 9.12 4.73 2.18
CA ALA A 206 10.10 4.45 3.22
C ALA A 206 11.18 5.54 3.27
N GLN A 207 11.74 5.94 2.12
CA GLN A 207 12.68 7.08 2.07
C GLN A 207 12.05 8.39 2.56
N LEU A 208 10.78 8.63 2.25
CA LEU A 208 10.04 9.78 2.78
C LEU A 208 9.82 9.69 4.30
N THR A 209 9.70 8.48 4.82
CA THR A 209 9.59 8.21 6.26
C THR A 209 10.90 8.55 6.95
N ASP A 210 12.03 8.08 6.44
CA ASP A 210 13.35 8.41 6.97
C ASP A 210 13.63 9.91 6.91
N LEU A 211 13.23 10.56 5.80
CA LEU A 211 13.31 12.01 5.68
C LEU A 211 12.46 12.71 6.74
N TRP A 212 11.23 12.26 6.99
CA TRP A 212 10.37 12.82 8.03
C TRP A 212 10.97 12.67 9.42
N LEU A 213 11.49 11.48 9.74
CA LEU A 213 12.12 11.20 11.02
C LEU A 213 13.38 12.03 11.22
N SER A 214 14.22 12.19 10.19
CA SER A 214 15.40 13.08 10.27
C SER A 214 15.01 14.54 10.56
N GLY A 215 13.88 15.00 10.01
CA GLY A 215 13.31 16.31 10.31
C GLY A 215 12.72 16.41 11.71
N ALA A 216 12.19 15.31 12.24
CA ALA A 216 11.70 15.23 13.61
C ALA A 216 12.85 15.26 14.62
N ASP A 217 13.94 14.51 14.36
CA ASP A 217 15.16 14.51 15.17
C ASP A 217 15.87 15.88 15.17
N ALA A 218 15.78 16.61 14.06
CA ALA A 218 16.23 17.99 13.96
C ALA A 218 15.29 19.01 14.64
N GLY A 219 14.14 18.57 15.18
CA GLY A 219 13.18 19.41 15.90
C GLY A 219 12.20 20.20 15.03
N PHE A 220 12.13 19.94 13.72
CA PHE A 220 11.23 20.64 12.79
C PHE A 220 9.85 19.98 12.67
N LEU A 221 9.75 18.67 12.89
CA LEU A 221 8.55 17.88 12.68
C LEU A 221 8.14 17.14 13.97
N PRO A 222 6.85 16.74 14.10
CA PRO A 222 6.44 15.90 15.22
C PRO A 222 7.05 14.50 15.10
N GLY A 223 7.63 14.03 16.20
CA GLY A 223 8.14 12.66 16.32
C GLY A 223 7.03 11.63 16.46
N ALA A 224 7.23 10.46 15.86
CA ALA A 224 6.36 9.29 15.97
C ALA A 224 7.19 8.02 15.67
N ILE A 225 6.67 6.83 15.99
CA ILE A 225 7.33 5.58 15.59
C ILE A 225 7.43 5.50 14.05
N PRO A 226 8.54 4.99 13.48
CA PRO A 226 8.75 4.95 12.03
C PRO A 226 7.59 4.34 11.26
N VAL A 227 7.05 3.22 11.75
CA VAL A 227 5.95 2.50 11.10
C VAL A 227 4.67 3.35 11.00
N ALA A 228 4.38 4.19 12.00
CA ALA A 228 3.21 5.07 11.98
C ALA A 228 3.38 6.20 10.95
N VAL A 229 4.58 6.75 10.84
CA VAL A 229 4.92 7.77 9.83
C VAL A 229 4.80 7.16 8.43
N TYR A 230 5.36 5.96 8.21
CA TYR A 230 5.26 5.22 6.96
C TYR A 230 3.81 4.95 6.55
N PHE A 231 2.98 4.49 7.49
CA PHE A 231 1.56 4.27 7.26
C PHE A 231 0.85 5.57 6.85
N ASN A 232 1.10 6.68 7.55
CA ASN A 232 0.43 7.96 7.26
C ASN A 232 0.83 8.53 5.90
N ILE A 233 2.11 8.45 5.53
CA ILE A 233 2.61 8.86 4.21
C ILE A 233 1.95 7.99 3.13
N SER A 234 1.95 6.68 3.30
CA SER A 234 1.31 5.74 2.36
C SER A 234 -0.20 6.00 2.24
N ALA A 235 -0.89 6.20 3.37
CA ALA A 235 -2.32 6.47 3.40
C ALA A 235 -2.67 7.77 2.66
N LEU A 236 -1.83 8.81 2.77
CA LEU A 236 -2.03 10.05 2.02
C LEU A 236 -2.02 9.82 0.50
N PHE A 237 -1.04 9.08 0.00
CA PHE A 237 -0.96 8.77 -1.43
C PHE A 237 -2.08 7.84 -1.91
N LEU A 238 -2.46 6.84 -1.10
CA LEU A 238 -3.60 5.97 -1.40
C LEU A 238 -4.93 6.73 -1.40
N ALA A 239 -5.08 7.74 -0.51
CA ALA A 239 -6.22 8.65 -0.54
C ALA A 239 -6.25 9.45 -1.85
N PHE A 240 -5.12 9.98 -2.32
CA PHE A 240 -5.06 10.67 -3.62
C PHE A 240 -5.37 9.73 -4.80
N ALA A 241 -4.89 8.49 -4.75
CA ALA A 241 -5.22 7.48 -5.74
C ALA A 241 -6.74 7.22 -5.77
N TRP A 242 -7.36 7.03 -4.61
CA TRP A 242 -8.80 6.83 -4.51
C TRP A 242 -9.61 8.04 -5.00
N LEU A 243 -9.21 9.26 -4.64
CA LEU A 243 -9.83 10.49 -5.15
C LEU A 243 -9.71 10.59 -6.68
N THR A 244 -8.59 10.11 -7.24
CA THR A 244 -8.39 10.01 -8.69
C THR A 244 -9.35 9.00 -9.32
N THR A 245 -9.57 7.84 -8.68
CA THR A 245 -10.59 6.86 -9.09
C THR A 245 -11.99 7.49 -9.16
N VAL A 246 -12.43 8.15 -8.08
CA VAL A 246 -13.74 8.81 -8.00
C VAL A 246 -13.87 9.90 -9.05
N TRP A 247 -12.84 10.72 -9.22
CA TRP A 247 -12.79 11.75 -10.26
C TRP A 247 -12.89 11.14 -11.67
N ALA A 248 -12.12 10.09 -11.96
CA ALA A 248 -12.10 9.46 -13.27
C ALA A 248 -13.45 8.82 -13.61
N VAL A 249 -14.10 8.16 -12.65
CA VAL A 249 -15.46 7.60 -12.80
C VAL A 249 -16.47 8.70 -13.09
N ALA A 250 -16.48 9.78 -12.30
CA ALA A 250 -17.38 10.91 -12.50
C ALA A 250 -17.20 11.58 -13.88
N GLN A 251 -15.95 11.66 -14.36
CA GLN A 251 -15.61 12.27 -15.65
C GLN A 251 -15.92 11.36 -16.84
N THR A 252 -15.93 10.04 -16.63
CA THR A 252 -16.34 9.05 -17.63
C THR A 252 -17.86 9.07 -17.80
N ALA A 253 -18.61 9.05 -16.70
CA ALA A 253 -20.07 9.06 -16.68
C ALA A 253 -20.69 10.47 -16.65
N ARG A 254 -20.29 11.38 -17.56
CA ARG A 254 -20.71 12.81 -17.53
C ARG A 254 -22.22 13.05 -17.46
N ARG A 255 -23.03 12.11 -17.94
CA ARG A 255 -24.51 12.20 -17.94
C ARG A 255 -25.15 11.77 -16.62
N ARG A 256 -24.42 10.99 -15.81
CA ARG A 256 -24.84 10.42 -14.52
C ARG A 256 -23.71 10.57 -13.49
N PRO A 257 -23.27 11.80 -13.19
CA PRO A 257 -22.11 12.02 -12.30
C PRO A 257 -22.36 11.50 -10.87
N TRP A 258 -23.62 11.31 -10.48
CA TRP A 258 -24.00 10.76 -9.19
C TRP A 258 -23.68 9.27 -9.03
N ASP A 259 -23.46 8.54 -10.13
CA ASP A 259 -23.02 7.13 -10.06
C ASP A 259 -21.64 7.02 -9.38
N ALA A 260 -20.81 8.07 -9.45
CA ALA A 260 -19.53 8.14 -8.77
C ALA A 260 -19.65 8.19 -7.23
N VAL A 261 -20.82 8.55 -6.69
CA VAL A 261 -21.07 8.49 -5.25
C VAL A 261 -21.07 7.05 -4.76
N LEU A 262 -21.62 6.11 -5.55
CA LEU A 262 -21.60 4.68 -5.20
C LEU A 262 -20.17 4.16 -5.02
N VAL A 263 -19.24 4.67 -5.82
CA VAL A 263 -17.81 4.39 -5.67
C VAL A 263 -17.26 5.11 -4.43
N ALA A 264 -17.49 6.42 -4.31
CA ALA A 264 -16.96 7.26 -3.24
C ALA A 264 -17.27 6.76 -1.82
N ILE A 265 -18.50 6.29 -1.58
CA ILE A 265 -18.97 5.82 -0.25
C ILE A 265 -19.16 4.30 -0.20
N SER A 266 -18.45 3.56 -1.04
CA SER A 266 -18.54 2.09 -1.04
C SER A 266 -18.08 1.52 0.32
N PRO A 267 -18.83 0.58 0.92
CA PRO A 267 -18.40 -0.12 2.14
C PRO A 267 -17.04 -0.80 1.98
N LEU A 268 -16.74 -1.28 0.77
CA LEU A 268 -15.47 -1.92 0.47
C LEU A 268 -14.31 -0.93 0.64
N VAL A 269 -14.50 0.33 0.27
CA VAL A 269 -13.48 1.39 0.40
C VAL A 269 -13.24 1.74 1.86
N LEU A 270 -14.32 1.86 2.64
CA LEU A 270 -14.23 2.13 4.08
C LEU A 270 -13.32 1.11 4.79
N VAL A 271 -13.36 -0.15 4.36
CA VAL A 271 -12.60 -1.24 4.98
C VAL A 271 -11.22 -1.43 4.32
N HIS A 272 -11.13 -1.33 2.99
CA HIS A 272 -9.97 -1.80 2.23
C HIS A 272 -9.11 -0.70 1.62
N ALA A 273 -9.51 0.59 1.64
CA ALA A 273 -8.73 1.66 1.02
C ALA A 273 -7.29 1.78 1.57
N TYR A 274 -7.06 1.34 2.80
CA TYR A 274 -5.74 1.33 3.45
C TYR A 274 -5.34 -0.06 3.95
N THR A 275 -6.00 -1.13 3.47
CA THR A 275 -5.56 -2.48 3.81
C THR A 275 -4.39 -2.89 2.93
N SER A 276 -4.47 -2.60 1.63
CA SER A 276 -3.48 -2.94 0.61
C SER A 276 -3.17 -1.74 -0.28
N PHE A 277 -2.21 -1.90 -1.19
CA PHE A 277 -1.81 -0.87 -2.17
C PHE A 277 -2.71 -0.82 -3.42
N ASP A 278 -3.82 -1.57 -3.45
CA ASP A 278 -4.68 -1.73 -4.63
C ASP A 278 -5.34 -0.42 -5.10
N ALA A 279 -5.40 0.60 -4.23
CA ALA A 279 -5.92 1.92 -4.61
C ALA A 279 -5.13 2.52 -5.79
N LEU A 280 -3.82 2.23 -5.90
CA LEU A 280 -2.98 2.66 -7.04
C LEU A 280 -3.46 2.04 -8.36
N ALA A 281 -3.66 0.70 -8.36
CA ALA A 281 -4.12 -0.03 -9.52
C ALA A 281 -5.55 0.38 -9.94
N THR A 282 -6.44 0.61 -8.96
CA THR A 282 -7.80 1.10 -9.25
C THR A 282 -7.80 2.50 -9.87
N ALA A 283 -6.91 3.40 -9.40
CA ALA A 283 -6.77 4.74 -9.94
C ALA A 283 -6.26 4.70 -11.39
N ALA A 284 -5.23 3.91 -11.65
CA ALA A 284 -4.67 3.70 -12.99
C ALA A 284 -5.74 3.12 -13.94
N THR A 285 -6.49 2.12 -13.49
CA THR A 285 -7.56 1.48 -14.26
C THR A 285 -8.70 2.46 -14.59
N ALA A 286 -9.18 3.22 -13.60
CA ALA A 286 -10.24 4.20 -13.81
C ALA A 286 -9.79 5.34 -14.75
N ALA A 287 -8.55 5.79 -14.59
CA ALA A 287 -7.94 6.78 -15.49
C ALA A 287 -7.76 6.22 -16.91
N ALA A 288 -7.42 4.95 -17.07
CA ALA A 288 -7.32 4.28 -18.37
C ALA A 288 -8.67 4.24 -19.10
N ILE A 289 -9.74 3.87 -18.38
CA ILE A 289 -11.13 3.91 -18.91
C ILE A 289 -11.49 5.34 -19.32
N LEU A 290 -11.15 6.34 -18.51
CA LEU A 290 -11.38 7.74 -18.85
C LEU A 290 -10.61 8.15 -20.12
N ALA A 291 -9.33 7.78 -20.24
CA ALA A 291 -8.51 8.07 -21.41
C ALA A 291 -9.08 7.40 -22.68
N TRP A 292 -9.51 6.15 -22.56
CA TRP A 292 -10.18 5.40 -23.62
C TRP A 292 -11.48 6.09 -24.07
N SER A 293 -12.33 6.48 -23.13
CA SER A 293 -13.59 7.21 -23.44
C SER A 293 -13.36 8.54 -24.17
N ARG A 294 -12.16 9.12 -24.02
CA ARG A 294 -11.72 10.36 -24.69
C ARG A 294 -10.94 10.11 -25.99
N ARG A 295 -10.98 8.88 -26.52
CA ARG A 295 -10.29 8.47 -27.75
C ARG A 295 -8.77 8.65 -27.68
N ARG A 296 -8.16 8.45 -26.51
CA ARG A 296 -6.70 8.47 -26.30
C ARG A 296 -6.18 7.06 -26.00
N PRO A 297 -6.08 6.16 -26.99
CA PRO A 297 -5.77 4.74 -26.77
C PRO A 297 -4.35 4.51 -26.24
N MET A 298 -3.36 5.28 -26.69
CA MET A 298 -1.98 5.17 -26.19
C MET A 298 -1.88 5.45 -24.68
N LEU A 299 -2.53 6.53 -24.22
CA LEU A 299 -2.58 6.87 -22.80
C LEU A 299 -3.31 5.80 -21.99
N ALA A 300 -4.40 5.24 -22.53
CA ALA A 300 -5.10 4.13 -21.88
C ALA A 300 -4.19 2.90 -21.73
N GLY A 301 -3.45 2.52 -22.78
CA GLY A 301 -2.49 1.42 -22.72
C GLY A 301 -1.37 1.64 -21.70
N VAL A 302 -0.79 2.85 -21.65
CA VAL A 302 0.23 3.21 -20.64
C VAL A 302 -0.34 3.08 -19.23
N LEU A 303 -1.54 3.61 -18.98
CA LEU A 303 -2.18 3.55 -17.66
C LEU A 303 -2.54 2.12 -17.24
N ILE A 304 -2.94 1.26 -18.18
CA ILE A 304 -3.13 -0.18 -17.91
C ILE A 304 -1.79 -0.82 -17.52
N GLY A 305 -0.72 -0.55 -18.27
CA GLY A 305 0.62 -1.05 -17.93
C GLY A 305 1.08 -0.60 -16.55
N VAL A 306 0.87 0.67 -16.21
CA VAL A 306 1.15 1.21 -14.87
C VAL A 306 0.30 0.56 -13.78
N GLY A 307 -0.95 0.17 -14.07
CA GLY A 307 -1.80 -0.51 -13.09
C GLY A 307 -1.47 -1.99 -12.87
N LEU A 308 -0.76 -2.62 -13.82
CA LEU A 308 -0.31 -4.02 -13.74
C LEU A 308 1.09 -4.15 -13.13
N ALA A 309 1.90 -3.10 -13.25
CA ALA A 309 3.27 -3.03 -12.76
C ALA A 309 3.33 -2.47 -11.34
#